data_AF-A0A7R8YQJ4-F1
#
_entry.id   AF-A0A7R8YQJ4-F1
#
_cell.length_a   1.000
_cell.length_b   1.000
_cell.length_c   1.000
_cell.angle_alpha   90.00
_cell.angle_beta   90.00
_cell.angle_gamma   90.00
#
_symmetry.space_group_name_H-M   'P 1'
#
loop_
_entity.id
_entity.type
_entity.pdbx_description
1 polymer ?
#
loop_
_entity_poly.entity_id
_entity_poly.type
_entity_poly.pdbx_seq_one_letter_code
_entity_poly.pdbx_strand_id
1 'polypeptide(L)'
;MVDVETIASIFIKVFKLVLNIIIIILYRTGDGGEFLGIGGTWNLNEEKSPDAEIVASGVFVGYLIYTGVQLITFGFGTTKHKRELSDTIMNFIGAFMWVAVGGTALHYWKGYMADHDFLYTNTERQVGLALGSLCVISAALYVIDTVLAFVHFAKGDN
;
A
#
# COMPACT_ATOMS: atom_id res chain seq x y z
N MET A 1 24.22 -0.56 -20.34
CA MET A 1 23.92 0.85 -19.99
C MET A 1 22.68 0.85 -19.10
N VAL A 2 22.53 1.83 -18.21
CA VAL A 2 21.33 1.95 -17.36
C VAL A 2 20.29 2.73 -18.14
N ASP A 3 19.20 2.07 -18.51
CA ASP A 3 18.10 2.71 -19.25
C ASP A 3 17.22 3.55 -18.32
N VAL A 4 16.61 4.60 -18.87
CA VAL A 4 15.71 5.52 -18.13
C VAL A 4 14.60 4.77 -17.40
N GLU A 5 14.09 3.70 -18.00
CA GLU A 5 13.06 2.83 -17.42
C GLU A 5 13.53 2.12 -16.15
N THR A 6 14.82 1.73 -16.10
CA THR A 6 15.41 1.11 -14.91
C THR A 6 15.47 2.13 -13.77
N ILE A 7 15.90 3.37 -14.06
CA ILE A 7 15.96 4.45 -13.08
C ILE A 7 14.56 4.77 -12.54
N ALA A 8 13.58 4.89 -13.44
CA ALA A 8 12.18 5.15 -13.08
C ALA A 8 11.60 4.04 -12.19
N SER A 9 11.88 2.77 -12.53
CA SER A 9 11.40 1.61 -11.75
C SER A 9 12.01 1.59 -10.35
N ILE A 10 13.32 1.85 -10.24
CA ILE A 10 14.00 1.96 -8.94
C ILE A 10 13.39 3.08 -8.11
N PHE A 11 13.21 4.26 -8.68
CA PHE A 11 12.62 5.41 -7.99
C PHE A 11 11.21 5.11 -7.47
N ILE A 12 10.34 4.53 -8.30
CA ILE A 12 8.97 4.16 -7.90
C ILE A 12 8.99 3.11 -6.79
N LYS A 13 9.84 2.08 -6.88
CA LYS A 13 9.94 1.06 -5.84
C LYS A 13 10.42 1.64 -4.50
N VAL A 14 11.39 2.57 -4.51
CA VAL A 14 11.79 3.32 -3.29
C VAL A 14 10.62 4.12 -2.73
N PHE A 15 9.90 4.86 -3.58
CA PHE A 15 8.79 5.69 -3.14
C PHE A 15 7.64 4.84 -2.56
N LYS A 16 7.31 3.69 -3.18
CA LYS A 16 6.36 2.71 -2.65
C LYS A 16 6.76 2.20 -1.27
N LEU A 17 8.04 1.89 -1.05
CA LEU A 17 8.53 1.42 0.25
C LEU A 17 8.40 2.48 1.34
N VAL A 18 8.78 3.73 1.03
CA VAL A 18 8.65 4.85 1.97
C VAL A 18 7.19 5.06 2.35
N LEU A 19 6.28 5.09 1.38
CA LEU A 19 4.85 5.20 1.65
C LEU A 19 4.31 4.03 2.46
N ASN A 20 4.73 2.80 2.15
CA ASN A 20 4.30 1.62 2.90
C ASN A 20 4.75 1.69 4.37
N ILE A 21 5.98 2.13 4.64
CA ILE A 21 6.46 2.35 6.01
C ILE A 21 5.61 3.39 6.74
N ILE A 22 5.29 4.52 6.09
CA ILE A 22 4.41 5.54 6.67
C ILE A 22 3.04 4.95 6.99
N ILE A 23 2.44 4.20 6.05
CA ILE A 23 1.14 3.55 6.23
C ILE A 23 1.17 2.59 7.43
N ILE A 24 2.22 1.77 7.57
CA ILE A 24 2.37 0.84 8.70
C ILE A 24 2.48 1.61 10.03
N ILE A 25 3.19 2.73 10.08
CA ILE A 25 3.27 3.56 11.29
C ILE A 25 1.89 4.10 11.64
N LEU A 26 1.16 4.69 10.70
CA LEU A 26 -0.20 5.18 10.93
C LEU A 26 -1.14 4.06 11.36
N TYR A 27 -1.05 2.90 10.70
CA TYR A 27 -1.83 1.71 11.02
C TYR A 27 -1.61 1.24 12.46
N ARG A 28 -0.36 1.30 12.93
CA ARG A 28 0.03 0.77 14.23
C ARG A 28 -0.11 1.75 15.38
N THR A 29 0.07 3.05 15.16
CA THR A 29 0.14 4.06 16.24
C THR A 29 -0.75 5.29 15.98
N GLY A 30 -1.64 5.24 15.00
CA GLY A 30 -2.46 6.38 14.59
C GLY A 30 -3.58 6.75 15.56
N ASP A 31 -3.86 5.90 16.54
CA ASP A 31 -4.92 6.07 17.54
C ASP A 31 -4.34 6.61 18.85
N GLY A 32 -3.83 7.84 18.81
CA GLY A 32 -3.19 8.45 19.99
C GLY A 32 -1.96 7.71 20.50
N GLY A 33 -1.31 6.88 19.68
CA GLY A 33 -0.21 5.98 20.04
C GLY A 33 -0.62 4.50 20.12
N GLU A 34 -1.92 4.21 20.11
CA GLU A 34 -2.47 2.86 20.06
C GLU A 34 -2.74 2.40 18.62
N PHE A 35 -3.14 1.12 18.51
CA PHE A 35 -3.44 0.48 17.24
C PHE A 35 -4.62 1.14 16.54
N LEU A 36 -4.43 1.71 15.35
CA LEU A 36 -5.48 2.37 14.59
C LEU A 36 -6.40 1.38 13.89
N GLY A 37 -5.85 0.47 13.09
CA GLY A 37 -6.65 -0.44 12.27
C GLY A 37 -7.36 0.24 11.09
N ILE A 38 -8.15 -0.54 10.33
CA ILE A 38 -8.78 -0.08 9.09
C ILE A 38 -10.25 -0.49 8.92
N GLY A 39 -10.81 -1.34 9.77
CA GLY A 39 -12.20 -1.78 9.60
C GLY A 39 -12.86 -2.26 10.88
N GLY A 40 -14.15 -1.97 11.02
CA GLY A 40 -15.01 -2.43 12.12
C GLY A 40 -16.20 -3.25 11.62
N THR A 41 -17.09 -3.65 12.52
CA THR A 41 -18.34 -4.32 12.17
C THR A 41 -19.29 -3.38 11.42
N TRP A 42 -20.38 -3.94 10.85
CA TRP A 42 -21.36 -3.23 10.01
C TRP A 42 -21.94 -1.95 10.63
N ASN A 43 -21.89 -1.81 11.96
CA ASN A 43 -22.42 -0.64 12.67
C ASN A 43 -21.45 0.55 12.74
N LEU A 44 -20.18 0.41 12.28
CA LEU A 44 -19.14 1.46 12.25
C LEU A 44 -18.83 2.15 13.60
N ASN A 45 -19.47 1.70 14.68
CA ASN A 45 -19.40 2.17 16.06
C ASN A 45 -18.83 1.09 17.01
N GLU A 46 -18.38 -0.04 16.46
CA GLU A 46 -18.01 -1.24 17.20
C GLU A 46 -16.67 -1.82 16.73
N GLU A 47 -16.09 -2.63 17.62
CA GLU A 47 -14.79 -3.32 17.55
C GLU A 47 -14.25 -3.60 16.14
N LYS A 48 -12.95 -3.39 16.00
CA LYS A 48 -12.21 -3.62 14.75
C LYS A 48 -12.40 -5.07 14.31
N SER A 49 -12.83 -5.28 13.06
CA SER A 49 -13.11 -6.59 12.51
C SER A 49 -11.79 -7.35 12.27
N PRO A 50 -11.56 -8.51 12.91
CA PRO A 50 -10.33 -9.27 12.72
C PRO A 50 -10.05 -9.60 11.25
N ASP A 51 -11.09 -9.85 10.45
CA ASP A 51 -10.97 -10.21 9.04
C ASP A 51 -10.37 -9.07 8.21
N ALA A 52 -10.85 -7.84 8.43
CA ALA A 52 -10.34 -6.66 7.74
C ALA A 52 -8.87 -6.39 8.11
N GLU A 53 -8.53 -6.53 9.41
CA GLU A 53 -7.18 -6.28 9.91
C GLU A 53 -6.17 -7.35 9.44
N ILE A 54 -6.59 -8.62 9.32
CA ILE A 54 -5.75 -9.70 8.77
C ILE A 54 -5.41 -9.42 7.30
N VAL A 55 -6.41 -9.00 6.50
CA VAL A 55 -6.17 -8.65 5.09
C VAL A 55 -5.27 -7.42 4.99
N ALA A 56 -5.53 -6.38 5.78
CA ALA A 56 -4.72 -5.15 5.80
C ALA A 56 -3.25 -5.44 6.10
N SER A 57 -3.00 -6.16 7.19
CA SER A 57 -1.66 -6.50 7.65
C SER A 57 -0.93 -7.37 6.63
N GLY A 58 -1.64 -8.34 6.02
CA GLY A 58 -1.12 -9.15 4.92
C GLY A 58 -0.69 -8.31 3.73
N VAL A 59 -1.49 -7.32 3.32
CA VAL A 59 -1.13 -6.40 2.23
C VAL A 59 0.06 -5.54 2.59
N PHE A 60 0.04 -4.86 3.75
CA PHE A 60 1.10 -3.94 4.14
C PHE A 60 2.45 -4.65 4.26
N VAL A 61 2.50 -5.74 5.03
CA VAL A 61 3.74 -6.50 5.26
C VAL A 61 4.15 -7.27 4.01
N GLY A 62 3.21 -7.91 3.32
CA GLY A 62 3.49 -8.68 2.10
C GLY A 62 4.10 -7.81 1.00
N TYR A 63 3.52 -6.64 0.75
CA TYR A 63 4.04 -5.70 -0.25
C TYR A 63 5.29 -4.94 0.20
N LEU A 64 5.55 -4.83 1.50
CA LEU A 64 6.82 -4.31 2.02
C LEU A 64 7.96 -5.27 1.66
N ILE A 65 7.80 -6.54 2.00
CA ILE A 65 8.80 -7.58 1.72
C ILE A 65 9.00 -7.72 0.22
N TYR A 66 7.90 -7.90 -0.52
CA TYR A 66 7.94 -8.07 -1.98
C TYR A 66 8.66 -6.91 -2.68
N THR A 67 8.26 -5.66 -2.40
CA THR A 67 8.87 -4.49 -3.05
C THR A 67 10.33 -4.31 -2.63
N GLY A 68 10.65 -4.64 -1.37
CA GLY A 68 12.03 -4.60 -0.85
C GLY A 68 12.94 -5.58 -1.58
N VAL A 69 12.50 -6.84 -1.70
CA VAL A 69 13.24 -7.87 -2.43
C VAL A 69 13.40 -7.48 -3.90
N GLN A 70 12.34 -7.03 -4.56
CA GLN A 70 12.42 -6.58 -5.96
C GLN A 70 13.36 -5.39 -6.15
N LEU A 71 13.35 -4.41 -5.25
CA LEU A 71 14.27 -3.27 -5.31
C LEU A 71 15.74 -3.73 -5.21
N ILE A 72 16.05 -4.61 -4.26
CA ILE A 72 17.41 -5.16 -4.09
C ILE A 72 17.80 -5.94 -5.36
N THR A 73 16.91 -6.78 -5.88
CA THR A 73 17.15 -7.53 -7.12
C THR A 73 17.37 -6.61 -8.33
N PHE A 74 16.63 -5.50 -8.44
CA PHE A 74 16.86 -4.52 -9.52
C PHE A 74 18.20 -3.78 -9.37
N GLY A 75 18.65 -3.53 -8.14
CA GLY A 75 19.92 -2.85 -7.85
C GLY A 75 21.15 -3.73 -8.03
N PHE A 76 21.08 -5.02 -7.67
CA PHE A 76 22.24 -5.92 -7.61
C PHE A 76 22.14 -7.14 -8.54
N GLY A 77 20.99 -7.40 -9.14
CA GLY A 77 20.74 -8.56 -9.98
C GLY A 77 21.13 -8.36 -11.46
N THR A 78 21.06 -9.46 -12.20
CA THR A 78 21.25 -9.47 -13.66
C THR A 78 20.07 -8.84 -14.41
N THR A 79 20.27 -8.51 -15.69
CA THR A 79 19.21 -8.00 -16.57
C THR A 79 18.03 -8.96 -16.75
N LYS A 80 18.22 -10.27 -16.50
CA LYS A 80 17.14 -11.26 -16.59
C LYS A 80 16.06 -11.06 -15.53
N HIS A 81 16.45 -10.73 -14.29
CA HIS A 81 15.49 -10.53 -13.20
C HIS A 81 14.61 -9.29 -13.40
N LYS A 82 15.13 -8.28 -14.11
CA LYS A 82 14.39 -7.07 -14.46
C LYS A 82 13.25 -7.33 -15.45
N ARG A 83 13.26 -8.49 -16.10
CA ARG A 83 12.30 -8.91 -17.13
C ARG A 83 11.39 -10.03 -16.65
N GLU A 84 11.39 -10.35 -15.35
CA GLU A 84 10.52 -11.42 -14.86
C GLU A 84 9.05 -10.97 -14.89
N LEU A 85 8.20 -11.80 -15.49
CA LEU A 85 6.75 -11.60 -15.51
C LEU A 85 6.15 -11.54 -14.09
N SER A 86 6.82 -12.18 -13.12
CA SER A 86 6.45 -12.14 -11.71
C SER A 86 6.32 -10.70 -11.19
N ASP A 87 7.19 -9.76 -11.64
CA ASP A 87 7.10 -8.38 -11.18
C ASP A 87 5.84 -7.68 -11.70
N THR A 88 5.51 -7.93 -12.96
CA THR A 88 4.29 -7.37 -13.58
C THR A 88 3.03 -7.91 -12.88
N ILE A 89 2.95 -9.22 -12.64
CA ILE A 89 1.80 -9.86 -12.00
C ILE A 89 1.62 -9.35 -10.58
N MET A 90 2.69 -9.31 -9.79
CA MET A 90 2.62 -8.86 -8.40
C MET A 90 2.28 -7.39 -8.28
N ASN A 91 2.76 -6.54 -9.20
CA ASN A 91 2.36 -5.13 -9.22
C ASN A 91 0.89 -4.95 -9.58
N PHE A 92 0.39 -5.73 -10.55
CA PHE A 92 -1.02 -5.72 -10.93
C PHE A 92 -1.93 -6.15 -9.78
N ILE A 93 -1.65 -7.28 -9.14
CA ILE A 93 -2.38 -7.74 -7.95
C ILE A 93 -2.28 -6.68 -6.83
N GLY A 94 -1.11 -6.06 -6.68
CA GLY A 94 -0.88 -5.02 -5.69
C GLY A 94 -1.82 -3.84 -5.86
N ALA A 95 -2.02 -3.37 -7.08
CA ALA A 95 -2.97 -2.30 -7.35
C ALA A 95 -4.37 -2.61 -6.79
N PHE A 96 -4.91 -3.81 -7.03
CA PHE A 96 -6.22 -4.20 -6.50
C PHE A 96 -6.23 -4.31 -4.97
N MET A 97 -5.21 -4.94 -4.40
CA MET A 97 -5.13 -5.14 -2.94
C MET A 97 -5.03 -3.82 -2.18
N TRP A 98 -4.22 -2.87 -2.68
CA TRP A 98 -4.09 -1.54 -2.11
C TRP A 98 -5.37 -0.70 -2.26
N VAL A 99 -6.10 -0.82 -3.37
CA VAL A 99 -7.44 -0.20 -3.51
C VAL A 99 -8.44 -0.82 -2.54
N ALA A 100 -8.48 -2.15 -2.41
CA ALA A 100 -9.42 -2.82 -1.52
C ALA A 100 -9.20 -2.39 -0.06
N VAL A 101 -7.95 -2.43 0.41
CA VAL A 101 -7.58 -1.99 1.76
C VAL A 101 -7.85 -0.50 1.96
N GLY A 102 -7.45 0.35 1.01
CA GLY A 102 -7.68 1.80 1.09
C GLY A 102 -9.17 2.16 1.07
N GLY A 103 -9.96 1.47 0.25
CA GLY A 103 -11.41 1.63 0.17
C GLY A 103 -12.10 1.25 1.47
N THR A 104 -11.72 0.10 2.06
CA THR A 104 -12.22 -0.33 3.37
C THR A 104 -11.88 0.69 4.46
N ALA A 105 -10.63 1.15 4.52
CA ALA A 105 -10.20 2.17 5.47
C ALA A 105 -10.97 3.48 5.32
N LEU A 106 -11.11 3.99 4.09
CA LEU A 106 -11.86 5.22 3.82
C LEU A 106 -13.35 5.07 4.14
N HIS A 107 -13.94 3.92 3.85
CA HIS A 107 -15.34 3.63 4.17
C HIS A 107 -15.56 3.62 5.68
N TYR A 108 -14.70 2.91 6.43
CA TYR A 108 -14.77 2.81 7.88
C TYR A 108 -14.56 4.17 8.57
N TRP A 109 -13.41 4.82 8.32
CA TRP A 109 -13.07 6.07 9.00
C TRP A 109 -13.92 7.26 8.56
N LYS A 110 -14.56 7.21 7.39
CA LYS A 110 -15.55 8.22 7.02
C LYS A 110 -16.81 8.10 7.88
N GLY A 111 -17.24 6.89 8.21
CA GLY A 111 -18.44 6.63 9.02
C GLY A 111 -18.20 6.62 10.53
N TYR A 112 -16.94 6.53 10.97
CA TYR A 112 -16.57 6.50 12.39
C TYR A 112 -17.09 7.71 13.16
N MET A 113 -17.82 7.43 14.25
CA MET A 113 -18.26 8.38 15.26
C MET A 113 -17.63 7.96 16.60
N ALA A 114 -16.88 8.86 17.24
CA ALA A 114 -16.41 8.57 18.60
C ALA A 114 -17.56 8.76 19.58
N ASP A 115 -17.63 7.94 20.62
CA ASP A 115 -18.62 8.00 21.72
C ASP A 115 -18.57 9.32 22.55
N HIS A 116 -17.74 10.28 22.16
CA HIS A 116 -17.50 11.52 22.89
C HIS A 116 -18.20 12.68 22.16
N ASP A 117 -19.45 12.95 22.57
CA ASP A 117 -20.43 13.87 21.96
C ASP A 117 -20.01 15.35 21.76
N PHE A 118 -18.74 15.76 22.00
CA PHE A 118 -18.38 17.18 22.05
C PHE A 118 -17.02 17.58 21.43
N LEU A 119 -16.38 16.72 20.63
CA LEU A 119 -15.15 17.10 19.92
C LEU A 119 -15.43 17.54 18.48
N TYR A 120 -15.13 18.82 18.17
CA TYR A 120 -15.25 19.41 16.82
C TYR A 120 -14.31 18.74 15.80
N THR A 121 -13.25 18.07 16.27
CA THR A 121 -12.26 17.36 15.42
C THR A 121 -11.84 16.07 16.10
N ASN A 122 -12.18 14.92 15.50
CA ASN A 122 -11.67 13.62 15.95
C ASN A 122 -10.34 13.33 15.24
N THR A 123 -9.25 13.28 16.01
CA THR A 123 -7.89 13.08 15.50
C THR A 123 -7.69 11.69 14.90
N GLU A 124 -8.24 10.65 15.52
CA GLU A 124 -8.13 9.26 15.05
C GLU A 124 -8.77 9.13 13.66
N ARG A 125 -9.96 9.73 13.52
CA ARG A 125 -10.68 9.78 12.25
C ARG A 125 -9.85 10.40 11.13
N GLN A 126 -9.17 11.51 11.42
CA GLN A 126 -8.30 12.17 10.45
C GLN A 126 -7.11 11.30 10.05
N VAL A 127 -6.49 10.63 11.02
CA VAL A 127 -5.37 9.71 10.75
C VAL A 127 -5.83 8.51 9.92
N GLY A 128 -7.00 7.95 10.22
CA GLY A 128 -7.60 6.85 9.45
C GLY A 128 -7.95 7.22 8.01
N LEU A 129 -8.50 8.42 7.80
CA LEU A 129 -8.73 8.96 6.44
C LEU A 129 -7.42 9.20 5.69
N ALA A 130 -6.38 9.68 6.39
CA ALA A 130 -5.05 9.84 5.80
C ALA A 130 -4.44 8.49 5.40
N LEU A 131 -4.50 7.49 6.29
CA LEU A 131 -4.07 6.12 6.01
C LEU A 131 -4.76 5.55 4.77
N GLY A 132 -6.10 5.63 4.71
CA GLY A 132 -6.87 5.14 3.57
C GLY A 132 -6.50 5.85 2.27
N SER A 133 -6.30 7.16 2.32
CA SER A 133 -5.87 7.96 1.16
C SER A 133 -4.47 7.56 0.67
N LEU A 134 -3.53 7.34 1.59
CA LEU A 134 -2.19 6.87 1.26
C LEU A 134 -2.22 5.46 0.64
N CYS A 135 -3.13 4.58 1.05
CA CYS A 135 -3.32 3.29 0.41
C CYS A 135 -3.79 3.43 -1.05
N VAL A 136 -4.70 4.37 -1.34
CA VAL A 136 -5.13 4.66 -2.71
C VAL A 136 -4.00 5.23 -3.56
N ILE A 137 -3.17 6.12 -2.99
CA ILE A 137 -1.96 6.63 -3.66
C ILE A 137 -0.98 5.48 -3.95
N SER A 138 -0.76 4.59 -2.97
CA SER A 138 0.05 3.39 -3.18
C SER A 138 -0.47 2.54 -4.33
N ALA A 139 -1.79 2.32 -4.42
CA ALA A 139 -2.38 1.60 -5.54
C ALA A 139 -2.06 2.23 -6.90
N ALA A 140 -2.16 3.56 -7.02
CA ALA A 140 -1.80 4.26 -8.26
C ALA A 140 -0.33 4.03 -8.64
N LEU A 141 0.59 4.02 -7.66
CA LEU A 141 1.99 3.70 -7.90
C LEU A 141 2.20 2.25 -8.38
N TYR A 142 1.42 1.30 -7.85
CA TYR A 142 1.45 -0.08 -8.32
C TYR A 142 0.95 -0.21 -9.76
N VAL A 143 -0.05 0.57 -10.17
CA VAL A 143 -0.48 0.64 -11.58
C VAL A 143 0.64 1.16 -12.47
N ILE A 144 1.28 2.27 -12.08
CA ILE A 144 2.39 2.84 -12.85
C ILE A 144 3.55 1.85 -12.95
N ASP A 145 3.92 1.18 -11.86
CA ASP A 145 5.00 0.17 -11.85
C ASP A 145 4.63 -1.06 -12.69
N THR A 146 3.34 -1.43 -12.77
CA THR A 146 2.86 -2.51 -13.66
C THR A 146 3.17 -2.18 -15.12
N VAL A 147 2.93 -0.93 -15.54
CA VAL A 147 3.23 -0.48 -16.92
C VAL A 147 4.74 -0.54 -17.17
N LEU A 148 5.56 -0.05 -16.24
CA LEU A 148 7.02 -0.09 -16.38
C LEU A 148 7.56 -1.52 -16.43
N ALA A 149 7.07 -2.40 -15.55
CA ALA A 149 7.45 -3.82 -15.53
C ALA A 149 7.07 -4.52 -16.85
N PHE A 150 5.90 -4.20 -17.41
CA PHE A 150 5.48 -4.73 -18.70
C PHE A 150 6.36 -4.23 -19.86
N VAL A 151 6.79 -2.96 -19.84
CA VAL A 151 7.73 -2.43 -20.84
C VAL A 151 9.07 -3.15 -20.79
N HIS A 152 9.60 -3.41 -19.58
CA HIS A 152 10.83 -4.19 -19.41
C HIS A 152 10.70 -5.62 -19.95
N PHE A 153 9.56 -6.25 -19.68
CA PHE A 153 9.23 -7.58 -20.19
C PHE A 153 9.18 -7.58 -21.72
N ALA A 154 8.39 -6.69 -22.33
CA ALA A 154 8.15 -6.65 -23.78
C ALA A 154 9.39 -6.31 -24.61
N LYS A 155 10.30 -5.46 -24.10
CA LYS A 155 11.59 -5.17 -24.77
C LYS A 155 12.58 -6.33 -24.73
N GLY A 156 12.31 -7.35 -23.91
CA GLY A 156 13.19 -8.50 -23.78
C GLY A 156 13.08 -9.53 -24.89
N ASP A 157 12.00 -9.49 -25.66
CA ASP A 157 11.64 -10.49 -26.69
C ASP A 157 12.00 -10.06 -28.12
N ASN A 158 12.70 -8.93 -28.30
CA ASN A 158 13.25 -8.48 -29.59
C ASN A 158 14.78 -8.62 -29.64
#